data_AF-A0A2V7MFZ4-F1
#
_entry.id   AF-A0A2V7MFZ4-F1
#
_cell.length_a   1.000
_cell.length_b   1.000
_cell.length_c   1.000
_cell.angle_alpha   90.00
_cell.angle_beta   90.00
_cell.angle_gamma   90.00
#
_symmetry.space_group_name_H-M   'P 1'
#
loop_
_entity.id
_entity.type
_entity.pdbx_description
1 polymer ?
#
loop_
_entity_poly.entity_id
_entity_poly.type
_entity_poly.pdbx_seq_one_letter_code
_entity_poly.pdbx_strand_id
1 'polypeptide(L)'
;EAEKQSRTLQSEGIRQSEINQAEGQKQARILAAEAEANARLKVAEAEAQAIERITAAIKGTGGDPARYLIAIRYIEALKEMVTSPQSNKVIYLPYEATGVLASLGGIREMLASPTEGKKT
;
A
#
# COMPACT_ATOMS: atom_id res chain seq x y z
N GLU A 1 32.55 55.89 -20.11
CA GLU A 1 32.40 55.79 -18.64
C GLU A 1 31.05 55.18 -18.25
N ALA A 2 29.92 55.88 -18.39
CA ALA A 2 28.59 55.41 -17.93
C ALA A 2 28.14 54.04 -18.51
N GLU A 3 28.39 53.79 -19.80
CA GLU A 3 27.97 52.55 -20.45
C GLU A 3 28.72 51.31 -19.93
N LYS A 4 30.01 51.47 -19.55
CA LYS A 4 30.79 50.42 -18.89
C LYS A 4 30.24 50.13 -17.49
N GLN A 5 29.94 51.16 -16.72
CA GLN A 5 29.37 51.02 -15.37
C GLN A 5 28.02 50.30 -15.40
N SER A 6 27.13 50.66 -16.34
CA SER A 6 25.83 50.00 -16.49
C SER A 6 25.96 48.51 -16.83
N ARG A 7 26.90 48.14 -17.70
CA ARG A 7 27.14 46.73 -18.07
C ARG A 7 27.70 45.93 -16.90
N THR A 8 28.60 46.50 -16.11
CA THR A 8 29.11 45.86 -14.89
C THR A 8 27.98 45.60 -13.89
N LEU A 9 27.16 46.61 -13.62
CA LEU A 9 26.03 46.51 -12.69
C LEU A 9 25.01 45.46 -13.13
N GLN A 10 24.73 45.38 -14.43
CA GLN A 10 23.86 44.34 -14.99
C GLN A 10 24.47 42.94 -14.82
N SER A 11 25.76 42.78 -15.10
CA SER A 11 26.47 41.51 -14.92
C SER A 11 26.50 41.06 -13.46
N GLU A 12 26.69 41.99 -12.53
CA GLU A 12 26.67 41.73 -11.09
C GLU A 12 25.26 41.33 -10.63
N GLY A 13 24.22 41.99 -11.15
CA GLY A 13 22.82 41.63 -10.88
C GLY A 13 22.45 40.23 -11.37
N ILE A 14 22.88 39.84 -12.57
CA ILE A 14 22.68 38.49 -13.11
C ILE A 14 23.39 37.47 -12.22
N ARG A 15 24.66 37.70 -11.90
CA ARG A 15 25.44 36.82 -11.02
C ARG A 15 24.77 36.65 -9.66
N GLN A 16 24.31 37.74 -9.05
CA GLN A 16 23.64 37.68 -7.75
C GLN A 16 22.31 36.93 -7.82
N SER A 17 21.53 37.13 -8.90
CA SER A 17 20.30 36.37 -9.13
C SER A 17 20.56 34.87 -9.24
N GLU A 18 21.59 34.47 -9.98
CA GLU A 18 21.98 33.06 -10.13
C GLU A 18 22.42 32.44 -8.80
N ILE A 19 23.20 33.17 -8.00
CA ILE A 19 23.62 32.73 -6.65
C ILE A 19 22.39 32.53 -5.77
N ASN A 20 21.48 33.52 -5.72
CA ASN A 20 20.28 33.44 -4.89
C ASN A 20 19.39 32.25 -5.30
N GLN A 21 19.25 31.99 -6.61
CA GLN A 21 18.51 30.83 -7.09
C GLN A 21 19.18 29.52 -6.68
N ALA A 22 20.50 29.41 -6.82
CA ALA A 22 21.25 28.21 -6.44
C ALA A 22 21.16 27.94 -4.93
N GLU A 23 21.27 28.98 -4.11
CA GLU A 23 21.10 28.89 -2.65
C GLU A 23 19.68 28.48 -2.27
N GLY A 24 18.66 29.08 -2.89
CA GLY A 24 17.26 28.71 -2.69
C GLY A 24 17.00 27.24 -3.03
N GLN A 25 17.53 26.75 -4.17
CA GLN A 25 17.41 25.34 -4.55
C GLN A 25 18.14 24.41 -3.58
N LYS A 26 19.33 24.78 -3.12
CA LYS A 26 20.08 24.02 -2.12
C LYS A 26 19.27 23.90 -0.83
N GLN A 27 18.74 25.01 -0.34
CA GLN A 27 17.97 25.03 0.90
C GLN A 27 16.66 24.26 0.77
N ALA A 28 15.96 24.38 -0.37
CA ALA A 28 14.76 23.58 -0.64
C ALA A 28 15.05 22.07 -0.62
N ARG A 29 16.16 21.62 -1.23
CA ARG A 29 16.57 20.21 -1.20
C ARG A 29 16.89 19.71 0.21
N ILE A 30 17.57 20.53 1.01
CA ILE A 30 17.87 20.20 2.41
C ILE A 30 16.57 20.05 3.21
N LEU A 31 15.67 21.03 3.12
CA LEU A 31 14.39 21.01 3.83
C LEU A 31 13.52 19.82 3.41
N ALA A 32 13.51 19.47 2.12
CA ALA A 32 12.80 18.30 1.63
C ALA A 32 13.37 17.00 2.21
N ALA A 33 14.70 16.84 2.22
CA ALA A 33 15.36 15.67 2.79
C ALA A 33 15.14 15.56 4.31
N GLU A 34 15.21 16.68 5.03
CA GLU A 34 14.92 16.74 6.46
C GLU A 34 13.46 16.40 6.76
N ALA A 35 12.53 16.92 5.97
CA ALA A 35 11.11 16.61 6.10
C ALA A 35 10.84 15.11 5.87
N GLU A 36 11.45 14.53 4.84
CA GLU A 36 11.32 13.10 4.55
C GLU A 36 11.91 12.23 5.67
N ALA A 37 13.10 12.57 6.17
CA ALA A 37 13.73 11.87 7.28
C ALA A 37 12.87 11.94 8.55
N ASN A 38 12.35 13.13 8.88
CA ASN A 38 11.46 13.32 10.02
C ASN A 38 10.13 12.57 9.88
N ALA A 39 9.56 12.53 8.67
CA ALA A 39 8.36 11.76 8.40
C ALA A 39 8.61 10.25 8.63
N ARG A 40 9.70 9.71 8.10
CA ARG A 40 10.09 8.31 8.32
C ARG A 40 10.33 8.00 9.79
N LEU A 41 10.99 8.89 10.52
CA LEU A 41 11.25 8.75 11.94
C LEU A 41 9.95 8.72 12.76
N LYS A 42 9.02 9.64 12.49
CA LYS A 42 7.70 9.65 13.14
C LYS A 42 6.89 8.38 12.87
N VAL A 43 6.95 7.85 11.65
CA VAL A 43 6.30 6.58 11.31
C VAL A 43 6.91 5.43 12.13
N ALA A 44 8.24 5.34 12.17
CA ALA A 44 8.93 4.30 12.94
C ALA A 44 8.65 4.39 14.45
N GLU A 45 8.59 5.61 15.02
CA GLU A 45 8.21 5.84 16.41
C GLU A 45 6.77 5.38 16.69
N ALA A 46 5.83 5.70 15.79
CA ALA A 46 4.45 5.28 15.92
C ALA A 46 4.31 3.74 15.85
N GLU A 47 5.04 3.09 14.93
CA GLU A 47 5.08 1.63 14.83
C GLU A 47 5.66 0.99 16.09
N ALA A 48 6.76 1.54 16.64
CA ALA A 48 7.37 1.04 17.87
C ALA A 48 6.39 1.12 19.05
N GLN A 49 5.68 2.25 19.20
CA GLN A 49 4.66 2.40 20.24
C GLN A 49 3.49 1.42 20.05
N ALA A 50 3.06 1.17 18.82
CA ALA A 50 2.02 0.20 18.54
C ALA A 50 2.46 -1.22 18.94
N ILE A 51 3.68 -1.61 18.58
CA ILE A 51 4.28 -2.90 18.96
C ILE A 51 4.39 -3.04 20.48
N GLU A 52 4.82 -1.98 21.17
CA GLU A 52 4.93 -1.98 22.62
C GLU A 52 3.56 -2.21 23.29
N ARG A 53 2.52 -1.49 22.83
CA ARG A 53 1.14 -1.64 23.34
C ARG A 53 0.60 -3.04 23.11
N ILE A 54 0.82 -3.59 21.91
CA ILE A 54 0.43 -4.97 21.59
C ILE A 54 1.16 -5.91 22.53
N THR A 55 2.49 -5.85 22.59
CA THR A 55 3.32 -6.73 23.44
C THR A 55 2.89 -6.68 24.91
N ALA A 56 2.59 -5.49 25.43
CA ALA A 56 2.10 -5.33 26.79
C ALA A 56 0.74 -6.02 27.02
N ALA A 57 -0.18 -5.94 26.06
CA ALA A 57 -1.51 -6.55 26.15
C ALA A 57 -1.47 -8.09 26.16
N ILE A 58 -0.53 -8.71 25.44
CA ILE A 58 -0.40 -10.18 25.33
C ILE A 58 0.57 -10.81 26.34
N LYS A 59 1.41 -10.02 27.01
CA LYS A 59 2.34 -10.53 28.04
C LYS A 59 1.65 -11.33 29.16
N GLY A 60 0.38 -11.03 29.46
CA GLY A 60 -0.42 -11.73 30.47
C GLY A 60 -1.17 -12.98 29.97
N THR A 61 -1.21 -13.23 28.66
CA THR A 61 -1.98 -14.35 28.07
C THR A 61 -1.13 -15.60 27.82
N GLY A 62 0.16 -15.57 28.15
CA GLY A 62 1.10 -16.67 27.90
C GLY A 62 1.49 -16.86 26.43
N GLY A 63 1.08 -15.95 25.55
CA GLY A 63 1.44 -15.97 24.13
C GLY A 63 2.79 -15.32 23.85
N ASP A 64 3.43 -15.71 22.74
CA ASP A 64 4.67 -15.09 22.23
C ASP A 64 4.33 -13.87 21.35
N PRO A 65 4.70 -12.63 21.76
CA PRO A 65 4.43 -11.42 20.99
C PRO A 65 5.02 -11.41 19.60
N ALA A 66 6.20 -12.01 19.39
CA ALA A 66 6.82 -12.04 18.08
C ALA A 66 6.00 -12.88 17.09
N ARG A 67 5.51 -14.05 17.52
CA ARG A 67 4.63 -14.89 16.70
C ARG A 67 3.32 -14.19 16.35
N TYR A 68 2.74 -13.47 17.31
CA TYR A 68 1.51 -12.71 17.08
C TYR A 68 1.70 -11.59 16.05
N LEU A 69 2.79 -10.83 16.15
CA LEU A 69 3.11 -9.77 15.18
C LEU A 69 3.35 -10.32 13.77
N ILE A 70 4.05 -11.45 13.64
CA ILE A 70 4.25 -12.12 12.35
C ILE A 70 2.90 -12.53 11.73
N ALA A 71 1.98 -13.09 12.53
CA ALA A 71 0.66 -13.48 12.06
C ALA A 71 -0.16 -12.27 11.56
N ILE A 72 -0.12 -11.14 12.27
CA ILE A 72 -0.76 -9.89 11.83
C ILE A 72 -0.16 -9.42 10.50
N ARG A 73 1.17 -9.29 10.41
CA ARG A 73 1.85 -8.82 9.19
C ARG A 73 1.59 -9.74 7.99
N TYR A 74 1.47 -11.06 8.23
CA TYR A 74 1.09 -12.02 7.20
C TYR A 74 -0.34 -11.78 6.69
N ILE A 75 -1.31 -11.59 7.58
CA ILE A 75 -2.71 -11.29 7.21
C ILE A 75 -2.79 -9.94 6.46
N GLU A 76 -2.04 -8.94 6.91
CA GLU A 76 -1.95 -7.64 6.22
C GLU A 76 -1.38 -7.77 4.81
N ALA A 77 -0.27 -8.50 4.64
CA ALA A 77 0.32 -8.78 3.34
C ALA A 77 -0.66 -9.53 2.41
N LEU A 78 -1.40 -10.50 2.95
CA LEU A 78 -2.47 -11.18 2.20
C LEU A 78 -3.58 -10.21 1.79
N LYS A 79 -4.01 -9.32 2.69
CA LYS A 79 -5.02 -8.31 2.39
C LYS A 79 -4.55 -7.38 1.27
N GLU A 80 -3.33 -6.85 1.35
CA GLU A 80 -2.74 -6.00 0.31
C GLU A 80 -2.67 -6.72 -1.04
N MET A 81 -2.26 -7.99 -1.03
CA MET A 81 -2.24 -8.81 -2.23
C MET A 81 -3.65 -8.97 -2.83
N VAL A 82 -4.69 -9.14 -2.02
CA VAL A 82 -6.07 -9.31 -2.52
C VAL A 82 -6.70 -7.98 -2.96
N THR A 83 -6.35 -6.86 -2.33
CA THR A 83 -6.94 -5.54 -2.61
C THR A 83 -6.18 -4.74 -3.66
N SER A 84 -4.95 -5.12 -3.99
CA SER A 84 -4.16 -4.43 -5.01
C SER A 84 -4.78 -4.62 -6.40
N PRO A 85 -5.06 -3.54 -7.16
CA PRO A 85 -5.66 -3.61 -8.49
C PRO A 85 -4.85 -4.41 -9.53
N GLN A 86 -3.56 -4.62 -9.27
CA GLN A 86 -2.64 -5.34 -10.17
C GLN A 86 -2.44 -6.82 -9.80
N SER A 87 -2.96 -7.26 -8.66
CA SER A 87 -2.97 -8.67 -8.31
C SER A 87 -4.09 -9.35 -9.08
N ASN A 88 -3.69 -10.15 -10.07
CA ASN A 88 -4.58 -10.95 -10.88
C ASN A 88 -5.55 -11.70 -9.94
N LYS A 89 -6.86 -11.38 -10.03
CA LYS A 89 -7.96 -12.01 -9.30
C LYS A 89 -8.13 -13.45 -9.75
N VAL A 90 -7.09 -14.28 -9.63
CA VAL A 90 -7.17 -15.71 -9.87
C VAL A 90 -7.90 -16.28 -8.66
N ILE A 91 -9.23 -16.26 -8.76
CA ILE A 91 -10.10 -17.04 -7.90
C ILE A 91 -9.80 -18.49 -8.27
N TYR A 92 -9.03 -19.17 -7.43
CA TYR A 92 -8.86 -20.62 -7.52
C TYR A 92 -10.21 -21.25 -7.17
N LEU A 93 -11.03 -21.49 -8.19
CA LEU A 93 -12.20 -22.32 -8.04
C LEU A 93 -11.69 -23.77 -7.90
N PRO A 94 -11.95 -24.47 -6.78
CA PRO A 94 -11.59 -25.88 -6.67
C PRO A 94 -12.22 -26.63 -7.84
N TYR A 95 -11.49 -27.55 -8.46
CA TYR A 95 -12.03 -28.40 -9.54
C TYR A 95 -13.32 -29.10 -9.11
N GLU A 96 -13.48 -29.41 -7.82
CA GLU A 96 -14.70 -29.99 -7.24
C GLU A 96 -15.93 -29.07 -7.31
N ALA A 97 -15.75 -27.75 -7.41
CA ALA A 97 -16.86 -26.80 -7.47
C ALA A 97 -17.62 -26.88 -8.81
N THR A 98 -16.95 -27.24 -9.92
CA THR A 98 -17.65 -27.47 -11.19
C THR A 98 -18.56 -28.69 -11.10
N GLY A 99 -18.16 -29.71 -10.34
CA GLY A 99 -18.98 -30.89 -10.04
C GLY A 99 -20.25 -30.56 -9.25
N VAL A 100 -20.14 -29.72 -8.21
CA VAL A 100 -21.30 -29.28 -7.42
C VAL A 100 -22.23 -28.36 -8.23
N LEU A 101 -21.67 -27.47 -9.06
CA LEU A 101 -22.48 -26.61 -9.93
C LEU A 101 -23.20 -27.42 -11.02
N ALA A 102 -22.55 -28.46 -11.58
CA ALA A 102 -23.16 -29.38 -12.52
C ALA A 102 -24.26 -30.22 -11.88
N SER A 103 -24.06 -30.70 -10.64
CA SER A 103 -25.09 -31.48 -9.92
C SER A 103 -26.31 -30.63 -9.58
N LEU A 104 -26.14 -29.35 -9.22
CA LEU A 104 -27.25 -28.42 -9.05
C LEU A 104 -28.03 -28.19 -10.37
N GLY A 105 -27.32 -28.13 -11.50
CA GLY A 105 -27.95 -28.08 -12.83
C GLY A 105 -28.77 -29.32 -13.13
N GLY A 106 -28.22 -30.52 -12.90
CA GLY A 106 -28.91 -31.78 -13.11
C GLY A 106 -30.12 -31.97 -12.18
N ILE A 107 -30.01 -31.57 -10.91
CA ILE A 107 -31.13 -31.59 -9.96
C ILE A 107 -32.22 -30.62 -10.42
N ARG A 108 -31.87 -29.42 -10.91
CA ARG A 108 -32.84 -28.48 -11.49
C ARG A 108 -33.56 -29.10 -12.69
N GLU A 109 -32.87 -29.80 -13.57
CA GLU A 109 -33.46 -30.44 -14.75
C GLU A 109 -34.37 -31.63 -14.38
N MET A 110 -34.00 -32.42 -13.38
CA MET A 110 -34.86 -33.46 -12.81
C MET A 110 -36.10 -32.88 -12.13
N LEU A 111 -35.96 -31.77 -11.39
CA LEU A 111 -37.08 -31.09 -10.72
C LEU A 111 -37.98 -30.31 -11.70
N ALA A 112 -37.44 -29.87 -12.83
CA ALA A 112 -38.18 -29.15 -13.87
C ALA A 112 -38.85 -30.08 -14.89
N SER A 113 -38.51 -31.38 -14.91
CA SER A 113 -39.16 -32.37 -15.76
C SER A 113 -40.53 -32.76 -15.18
N PRO A 114 -41.67 -32.47 -15.86
CA PRO A 114 -42.96 -32.95 -15.42
C PRO A 114 -43.04 -34.47 -15.63
N THR A 115 -43.59 -35.18 -14.64
CA THR A 115 -43.81 -36.62 -14.67
C THR A 115 -44.81 -36.99 -15.79
N GLU A 116 -44.30 -37.35 -16.97
CA GLU A 116 -45.12 -38.04 -17.97
C GLU A 116 -45.29 -39.50 -17.57
N GLY A 117 -46.48 -39.81 -17.03
CA GLY A 117 -46.91 -41.16 -16.76
C GLY A 117 -47.06 -41.97 -18.05
N LYS A 118 -46.54 -43.19 -18.05
CA LYS A 118 -46.94 -44.22 -19.02
C LYS A 118 -47.77 -45.30 -18.33
N LYS A 119 -49.09 -45.23 -18.56
CA LYS A 119 -49.96 -46.39 -18.60
C LYS A 119 -49.57 -47.23 -19.83
N THR A 120 -49.28 -48.50 -19.61
CA THR A 120 -49.81 -49.72 -20.29
C THR A 120 -48.88 -50.87 -19.95
#